data_AF-A0A1X6ZAV9-F1
#
_entry.id   AF-A0A1X6ZAV9-F1
#
_cell.length_a   1.000
_cell.length_b   1.000
_cell.length_c   1.000
_cell.angle_alpha   90.00
_cell.angle_beta   90.00
_cell.angle_gamma   90.00
#
_symmetry.space_group_name_H-M   'P 1'
#
loop_
_entity.id
_entity.type
_entity.pdbx_description
1 polymer ?
#
loop_
_entity_poly.entity_id
_entity_poly.type
_entity_poly.pdbx_seq_one_letter_code
_entity_poly.pdbx_strand_id
1 'polypeptide(L)'
;MTAPRFILRFAQREEGGVLVLWGCALAALLGFAALVLDAGRLATTQSELQSYADSVSLAAAAELDGRDDAIARARAAASDLLTDSQTFGEGGTRLDADSISLTFYRDAPGGRFLRDLAFVTSDPHRARFVEAAVAERTVSLPFSAALASISTDTGIDDTVAASAVAQFTLEACNTAPVAMCLPELDFSAGTSIGASLSLDVAASATLPYPGDIVPLSVLDPVDSLLQGTSICAGLLGAALEACLIGVDAPGTACTGGGSGLQLSAALDGADVLDAVNARLGIFDGVTSGLSGLLGSLAAPNPLGGVLAAGGLCEAAPTPQSLPRDDCHVTGTCGSVGTGDWSEGRAAYVEARYDGSDPFPDARTRLDFYRAEIAAAAEMSDDTGGGLVGGLLGGIGDTVGNVVGQVCTPDAGGAPDRRLMVMGGIDCGAIGPDGALPPVRQYFEVFVLGPGENGRLDVEITACLGGGCGSGTLDTEVRDVVRLVE
;
A
#
# COMPACT_ATOMS: atom_id res chain seq x y z
N MET A 1 54.51 59.20 -43.20
CA MET A 1 54.66 58.18 -42.15
C MET A 1 55.16 56.90 -42.82
N THR A 2 56.46 56.66 -42.74
CA THR A 2 57.12 55.47 -43.29
C THR A 2 56.92 54.31 -42.32
N ALA A 3 56.21 53.26 -42.73
CA ALA A 3 56.08 52.05 -41.95
C ALA A 3 57.49 51.52 -41.56
N PRO A 4 57.73 51.14 -40.31
CA PRO A 4 59.05 50.73 -39.85
C PRO A 4 59.50 49.49 -40.62
N ARG A 5 60.69 49.58 -41.25
CA ARG A 5 61.35 48.56 -42.10
C ARG A 5 61.40 47.15 -41.49
N PHE A 6 61.20 47.01 -40.19
CA PHE A 6 61.12 45.74 -39.48
C PHE A 6 59.88 44.92 -39.90
N ILE A 7 58.73 45.58 -40.10
CA ILE A 7 57.47 44.92 -40.51
C ILE A 7 57.60 44.37 -41.93
N LEU A 8 58.24 45.14 -42.82
CA LEU A 8 58.49 44.73 -44.21
C LEU A 8 59.49 43.57 -44.32
N ARG A 9 60.47 43.50 -43.41
CA ARG A 9 61.42 42.37 -43.33
C ARG A 9 60.80 41.11 -42.73
N PHE A 10 59.85 41.24 -41.81
CA PHE A 10 59.11 40.11 -41.26
C PHE A 10 58.20 39.47 -42.32
N ALA A 11 57.54 40.30 -43.15
CA ALA A 11 56.71 39.84 -44.26
C ALA A 11 57.48 39.14 -45.41
N GLN A 12 58.80 39.35 -45.50
CA GLN A 12 59.66 38.79 -46.56
C GLN A 12 60.51 37.58 -46.10
N ARG A 13 60.36 37.12 -44.85
CA ARG A 13 61.10 35.94 -44.36
C ARG A 13 60.33 34.66 -44.68
N GLU A 14 60.87 33.89 -45.63
CA GLU A 14 60.33 32.60 -46.08
C GLU A 14 60.89 31.38 -45.31
N GLU A 15 61.43 31.55 -44.10
CA GLU A 15 61.76 30.44 -43.17
C GLU A 15 60.47 29.77 -42.59
N GLY A 16 59.35 29.89 -43.30
CA GLY A 16 57.96 29.81 -42.85
C GLY A 16 57.32 28.43 -42.86
N GLY A 17 58.08 27.35 -42.70
CA GLY A 17 57.50 26.01 -42.51
C GLY A 17 56.56 25.95 -41.28
N VAL A 18 56.86 26.75 -40.26
CA VAL A 18 56.08 26.86 -39.02
C VAL A 18 54.71 27.51 -39.25
N LEU A 19 54.58 28.44 -40.21
CA LEU A 19 53.33 29.18 -40.43
C LEU A 19 52.28 28.31 -41.13
N VAL A 20 52.71 27.45 -42.05
CA VAL A 20 51.86 26.43 -42.68
C VAL A 20 51.39 25.41 -41.65
N LEU A 21 52.31 24.87 -40.83
CA LEU A 21 51.98 23.96 -39.73
C LEU A 21 50.99 24.60 -38.74
N TRP A 22 51.19 25.87 -38.39
CA TRP A 22 50.29 26.61 -37.50
C TRP A 22 48.90 26.82 -38.11
N GLY A 23 48.83 27.19 -39.40
CA GLY A 23 47.55 27.35 -40.11
C GLY A 23 46.74 26.05 -40.17
N CYS A 24 47.40 24.93 -40.50
CA CYS A 24 46.77 23.61 -40.49
C CYS A 24 46.31 23.20 -39.08
N ALA A 25 47.15 23.42 -38.06
CA ALA A 25 46.80 23.12 -36.67
C ALA A 25 45.62 23.97 -36.18
N LEU A 26 45.59 25.27 -36.50
CA LEU A 26 44.48 26.15 -36.14
C LEU A 26 43.17 25.72 -36.80
N ALA A 27 43.20 25.38 -38.10
CA ALA A 27 42.03 24.90 -38.82
C ALA A 27 41.49 23.59 -38.21
N ALA A 28 42.39 22.66 -37.87
CA ALA A 28 42.01 21.42 -37.18
C ALA A 28 41.37 21.71 -35.81
N LEU A 29 41.97 22.60 -34.99
CA LEU A 29 41.42 22.97 -33.69
C LEU A 29 40.05 23.64 -33.78
N LEU A 30 39.83 24.52 -34.76
CA LEU A 30 38.51 25.13 -35.00
C LEU A 30 37.48 24.10 -35.45
N GLY A 31 37.88 23.14 -36.29
CA GLY A 31 37.04 22.01 -36.69
C GLY A 31 36.61 21.15 -35.49
N PHE A 32 37.55 20.82 -34.60
CA PHE A 32 37.22 20.11 -33.36
C PHE A 32 36.29 20.93 -32.44
N ALA A 33 36.54 22.23 -32.28
CA ALA A 33 35.68 23.10 -31.48
C ALA A 33 34.25 23.14 -32.03
N ALA A 34 34.09 23.19 -33.35
CA ALA A 34 32.80 23.17 -34.02
C ALA A 34 32.04 21.85 -33.81
N LEU A 35 32.72 20.70 -33.88
CA LEU A 35 32.13 19.39 -33.57
C LEU A 35 31.70 19.27 -32.10
N VAL A 36 32.47 19.85 -31.17
CA VAL A 36 32.11 19.87 -29.74
C VAL A 36 30.85 20.69 -29.50
N LEU A 37 30.62 21.78 -30.24
CA LEU A 37 29.38 22.56 -30.14
C LEU A 37 28.16 21.75 -30.59
N ASP A 38 28.26 21.06 -31.73
CA ASP A 38 27.19 20.19 -32.23
C ASP A 38 26.90 19.02 -31.29
N ALA A 39 27.95 18.34 -30.81
CA ALA A 39 27.83 17.29 -29.81
C ALA A 39 27.20 17.81 -28.50
N GLY A 40 27.56 19.03 -28.08
CA GLY A 40 26.96 19.69 -26.93
C GLY A 40 25.46 19.92 -27.11
N ARG A 41 25.04 20.41 -28.28
CA ARG A 41 23.60 20.61 -28.59
C ARG A 41 22.83 19.31 -28.58
N LEU A 42 23.38 18.26 -29.18
CA LEU A 42 22.76 16.92 -29.19
C LEU A 42 22.61 16.37 -27.76
N ALA A 43 23.67 16.44 -26.97
CA ALA A 43 23.67 15.94 -25.59
C ALA A 43 22.73 16.74 -24.66
N THR A 44 22.66 18.07 -24.80
CA THR A 44 21.71 18.90 -24.06
C THR A 44 20.28 18.55 -24.45
N THR A 45 19.97 18.45 -25.74
CA THR A 45 18.61 18.11 -26.19
C THR A 45 18.20 16.71 -25.71
N GLN A 46 19.09 15.72 -25.77
CA GLN A 46 18.82 14.38 -25.25
C GLN A 46 18.51 14.40 -23.74
N SER A 47 19.30 15.13 -22.96
CA SER A 47 19.11 15.23 -21.50
C SER A 47 17.81 15.94 -21.15
N GLU A 48 17.47 16.98 -21.91
CA GLU A 48 16.20 17.71 -21.80
C GLU A 48 14.99 16.81 -22.10
N LEU A 49 15.04 16.04 -23.20
CA LEU A 49 13.99 15.09 -23.55
C LEU A 49 13.83 13.98 -22.51
N GLN A 50 14.94 13.46 -21.95
CA GLN A 50 14.86 12.46 -20.89
C GLN A 50 14.22 13.03 -19.62
N SER A 51 14.69 14.19 -19.14
CA SER A 51 14.10 14.84 -17.96
C SER A 51 12.62 15.13 -18.14
N TYR A 52 12.20 15.43 -19.37
CA TYR A 52 10.80 15.64 -19.70
C TYR A 52 10.00 14.33 -19.69
N ALA A 53 10.51 13.26 -20.32
CA ALA A 53 9.89 11.94 -20.28
C ALA A 53 9.71 11.45 -18.84
N ASP A 54 10.73 11.58 -18.00
CA ASP A 54 10.70 11.22 -16.58
C ASP A 54 9.58 11.97 -15.85
N SER A 55 9.51 13.29 -16.02
CA SER A 55 8.50 14.15 -15.38
C SER A 55 7.08 13.77 -15.80
N VAL A 56 6.88 13.50 -17.09
CA VAL A 56 5.58 13.08 -17.64
C VAL A 56 5.19 11.70 -17.12
N SER A 57 6.12 10.74 -17.10
CA SER A 57 5.85 9.41 -16.55
C SER A 57 5.50 9.47 -15.07
N LEU A 58 6.21 10.27 -14.26
CA LEU A 58 5.96 10.41 -12.83
C LEU A 58 4.60 11.06 -12.57
N ALA A 59 4.27 12.14 -13.29
CA ALA A 59 2.97 12.79 -13.16
C ALA A 59 1.82 11.88 -13.60
N ALA A 60 1.98 11.16 -14.72
CA ALA A 60 0.97 10.21 -15.18
C ALA A 60 0.85 9.01 -14.23
N ALA A 61 1.96 8.53 -13.66
CA ALA A 61 1.96 7.42 -12.72
C ALA A 61 1.25 7.79 -11.42
N ALA A 62 1.44 9.03 -10.91
CA ALA A 62 0.78 9.51 -9.70
C ALA A 62 -0.75 9.38 -9.73
N GLU A 63 -1.34 9.37 -10.93
CA GLU A 63 -2.79 9.23 -11.13
C GLU A 63 -3.28 7.77 -11.17
N LEU A 64 -2.38 6.78 -11.20
CA LEU A 64 -2.67 5.34 -11.29
C LEU A 64 -3.02 4.72 -9.93
N ASP A 65 -3.94 5.35 -9.20
CA ASP A 65 -4.45 4.88 -7.92
C ASP A 65 -5.27 3.59 -8.04
N GLY A 66 -5.79 3.28 -9.23
CA GLY A 66 -6.61 2.10 -9.52
C GLY A 66 -8.12 2.35 -9.49
N ARG A 67 -8.55 3.61 -9.48
CA ARG A 67 -9.96 4.01 -9.67
C ARG A 67 -10.36 3.96 -11.15
N ASP A 68 -11.67 3.96 -11.41
CA ASP A 68 -12.27 3.91 -12.76
C ASP A 68 -11.73 4.97 -13.74
N ASP A 69 -11.38 6.15 -13.23
CA ASP A 69 -10.94 7.31 -14.00
C ASP A 69 -9.41 7.49 -14.01
N ALA A 70 -8.65 6.58 -13.40
CA ALA A 70 -7.20 6.69 -13.23
C ALA A 70 -6.45 6.94 -14.56
N ILE A 71 -6.74 6.18 -15.61
CA ILE A 71 -6.13 6.37 -16.93
C ILE A 71 -6.52 7.72 -17.55
N ALA A 72 -7.76 8.17 -17.34
CA ALA A 72 -8.21 9.44 -17.87
C ALA A 72 -7.49 10.61 -17.17
N ARG A 73 -7.34 10.55 -15.84
CA ARG A 73 -6.57 11.53 -15.07
C ARG A 73 -5.08 11.50 -15.43
N ALA A 74 -4.48 10.32 -15.60
CA ALA A 74 -3.09 10.19 -16.02
C ALA A 74 -2.82 10.86 -17.38
N ARG A 75 -3.75 10.70 -18.34
CA ARG A 75 -3.68 11.39 -19.65
C ARG A 75 -3.82 12.91 -19.50
N ALA A 76 -4.72 13.37 -18.62
CA ALA A 76 -4.89 14.79 -18.34
C ALA A 76 -3.63 15.40 -17.71
N ALA A 77 -3.06 14.75 -16.69
CA ALA A 77 -1.82 15.18 -16.03
C ALA A 77 -0.64 15.30 -17.00
N ALA A 78 -0.49 14.33 -17.91
CA ALA A 78 0.52 14.42 -18.97
C ALA A 78 0.27 15.59 -19.94
N SER A 79 -1.00 15.86 -20.28
CA SER A 79 -1.37 16.97 -21.16
C SER A 79 -1.17 18.36 -20.52
N ASP A 80 -1.25 18.46 -19.20
CA ASP A 80 -1.00 19.72 -18.50
C ASP A 80 0.50 20.06 -18.53
N LEU A 81 1.39 19.07 -18.39
CA LEU A 81 2.84 19.29 -18.51
C LEU A 81 3.29 19.74 -19.91
N LEU A 82 2.58 19.34 -20.96
CA LEU A 82 2.78 19.81 -22.34
C LEU A 82 2.54 21.32 -22.49
N THR A 83 1.72 21.92 -21.63
CA THR A 83 1.43 23.37 -21.68
C THR A 83 2.49 24.21 -20.96
N ASP A 84 3.16 23.66 -19.96
CA ASP A 84 4.13 24.37 -19.11
C ASP A 84 5.57 24.34 -19.68
N SER A 85 5.96 23.29 -20.42
CA SER A 85 7.34 23.07 -20.89
C SER A 85 7.68 23.59 -22.30
N GLN A 86 6.87 24.47 -22.88
CA GLN A 86 6.90 24.91 -24.30
C GLN A 86 8.17 25.66 -24.78
N THR A 87 9.33 25.53 -24.13
CA THR A 87 10.54 26.32 -24.46
C THR A 87 11.78 25.44 -24.62
N PHE A 88 11.79 24.58 -25.63
CA PHE A 88 13.02 23.94 -26.12
C PHE A 88 13.53 24.71 -27.35
N GLY A 89 14.67 25.40 -27.20
CA GLY A 89 15.55 25.91 -28.27
C GLY A 89 14.93 26.83 -29.35
N GLU A 90 15.59 27.95 -29.66
CA GLU A 90 15.23 28.77 -30.83
C GLU A 90 15.13 27.91 -32.10
N GLY A 91 13.90 27.71 -32.57
CA GLY A 91 13.51 26.75 -33.62
C GLY A 91 12.09 26.21 -33.46
N GLY A 92 11.56 26.18 -32.23
CA GLY A 92 10.14 26.38 -31.90
C GLY A 92 9.09 25.53 -32.62
N THR A 93 9.31 24.23 -32.83
CA THR A 93 8.15 23.34 -33.03
C THR A 93 7.53 23.04 -31.67
N ARG A 94 6.40 23.70 -31.40
CA ARG A 94 5.52 23.48 -30.25
C ARG A 94 5.37 21.97 -30.00
N LEU A 95 5.62 21.52 -28.76
CA LEU A 95 5.19 20.17 -28.38
C LEU A 95 3.66 20.17 -28.43
N ASP A 96 3.10 19.26 -29.22
CA ASP A 96 1.65 19.05 -29.34
C ASP A 96 1.28 17.70 -28.74
N ALA A 97 0.00 17.42 -28.58
CA ALA A 97 -0.48 16.15 -28.00
C ALA A 97 0.08 14.91 -28.71
N ASP A 98 0.42 15.00 -30.00
CA ASP A 98 1.02 13.92 -30.79
C ASP A 98 2.53 13.71 -30.52
N SER A 99 3.16 14.57 -29.72
CA SER A 99 4.59 14.47 -29.41
C SER A 99 4.93 13.51 -28.27
N ILE A 100 3.92 12.99 -27.56
CA ILE A 100 4.08 12.01 -26.48
C ILE A 100 3.03 10.92 -26.65
N SER A 101 3.48 9.66 -26.58
CA SER A 101 2.59 8.51 -26.44
C SER A 101 2.67 7.95 -25.03
N LEU A 102 1.49 7.74 -24.42
CA LEU A 102 1.36 7.03 -23.14
C LEU A 102 0.90 5.59 -23.36
N THR A 103 1.66 4.64 -22.82
CA THR A 103 1.30 3.22 -22.81
C THR A 103 1.17 2.76 -21.36
N PHE A 104 0.04 2.15 -21.02
CA PHE A 104 -0.26 1.68 -19.66
C PHE A 104 -0.05 0.18 -19.55
N TYR A 105 0.59 -0.27 -18.47
CA TYR A 105 0.86 -1.67 -18.21
C TYR A 105 0.29 -2.11 -16.86
N ARG A 106 -0.20 -3.35 -16.82
CA ARG A 106 -0.52 -4.05 -15.58
C ARG A 106 0.72 -4.75 -15.02
N ASP A 107 0.60 -5.19 -13.77
CA ASP A 107 1.62 -5.98 -13.11
C ASP A 107 1.90 -7.29 -13.86
N ALA A 108 3.17 -7.58 -14.10
CA ALA A 108 3.59 -8.95 -14.39
C ALA A 108 3.68 -9.76 -13.08
N PRO A 109 3.74 -11.11 -13.13
CA PRO A 109 3.82 -11.93 -11.93
C PRO A 109 4.91 -11.45 -10.96
N GLY A 110 4.53 -11.23 -9.71
CA GLY A 110 5.41 -10.67 -8.67
C GLY A 110 5.48 -9.14 -8.64
N GLY A 111 4.54 -8.43 -9.29
CA GLY A 111 4.44 -6.97 -9.20
C GLY A 111 5.48 -6.20 -10.02
N ARG A 112 6.16 -6.86 -10.97
CA ARG A 112 7.24 -6.24 -11.75
C ARG A 112 6.73 -5.60 -13.04
N PHE A 113 7.48 -4.60 -13.51
CA PHE A 113 7.31 -4.08 -14.86
C PHE A 113 7.90 -5.05 -15.89
N LEU A 114 7.16 -5.29 -16.98
CA LEU A 114 7.67 -5.92 -18.19
C LEU A 114 7.11 -5.21 -19.41
N ARG A 115 8.01 -4.73 -20.27
CA ARG A 115 7.71 -4.11 -21.56
C ARG A 115 7.31 -5.17 -22.60
N ASP A 116 6.11 -5.73 -22.43
CA ASP A 116 5.53 -6.73 -23.33
C ASP A 116 4.05 -6.37 -23.61
N LEU A 117 3.60 -6.59 -24.85
CA LEU A 117 2.22 -6.35 -25.26
C LEU A 117 1.21 -7.17 -24.44
N ALA A 118 1.63 -8.32 -23.88
CA ALA A 118 0.83 -9.13 -22.98
C ALA A 118 0.47 -8.44 -21.66
N PHE A 119 1.20 -7.39 -21.27
CA PHE A 119 0.93 -6.61 -20.06
C PHE A 119 0.36 -5.22 -20.34
N VAL A 120 0.22 -4.82 -21.59
CA VAL A 120 -0.48 -3.58 -21.94
C VAL A 120 -1.96 -3.71 -21.53
N THR A 121 -2.50 -2.68 -20.87
CA THR A 121 -3.87 -2.68 -20.36
C THR A 121 -4.57 -1.35 -20.66
N SER A 122 -5.86 -1.43 -20.93
CA SER A 122 -6.78 -0.28 -20.96
C SER A 122 -7.74 -0.26 -19.77
N ASP A 123 -7.62 -1.25 -18.87
CA ASP A 123 -8.40 -1.36 -17.64
C ASP A 123 -7.74 -0.47 -16.56
N PRO A 124 -8.43 0.60 -16.10
CA PRO A 124 -7.92 1.53 -15.10
C PRO A 124 -7.54 0.87 -13.78
N HIS A 125 -8.29 -0.14 -13.33
CA HIS A 125 -8.01 -0.82 -12.05
C HIS A 125 -6.74 -1.65 -12.09
N ARG A 126 -6.31 -2.08 -13.29
CA ARG A 126 -5.11 -2.90 -13.51
C ARG A 126 -3.88 -2.09 -13.87
N ALA A 127 -4.04 -0.86 -14.36
CA ALA A 127 -2.92 -0.02 -14.77
C ALA A 127 -2.05 0.36 -13.55
N ARG A 128 -0.78 -0.02 -13.56
CA ARG A 128 0.20 0.29 -12.50
C ARG A 128 1.45 0.96 -12.98
N PHE A 129 1.81 0.74 -14.23
CA PHE A 129 2.93 1.41 -14.86
C PHE A 129 2.42 2.23 -16.03
N VAL A 130 3.08 3.36 -16.26
CA VAL A 130 2.90 4.16 -17.46
C VAL A 130 4.26 4.44 -18.07
N GLU A 131 4.36 4.14 -19.36
CA GLU A 131 5.46 4.57 -20.19
C GLU A 131 5.07 5.90 -20.85
N ALA A 132 5.92 6.90 -20.69
CA ALA A 132 5.89 8.11 -21.50
C ALA A 132 7.00 8.05 -22.54
N ALA A 133 6.64 7.93 -23.82
CA ALA A 133 7.59 7.95 -24.92
C ALA A 133 7.44 9.25 -25.72
N VAL A 134 8.52 10.00 -25.85
CA VAL A 134 8.59 11.25 -26.60
C VAL A 134 8.97 10.94 -28.05
N ALA A 135 8.23 11.52 -28.99
CA ALA A 135 8.47 11.34 -30.41
C ALA A 135 9.87 11.83 -30.81
N GLU A 136 10.49 11.11 -31.74
CA GLU A 136 11.82 11.40 -32.27
C GLU A 136 11.92 12.83 -32.83
N ARG A 137 13.05 13.50 -32.55
CA ARG A 137 13.34 14.88 -32.98
C ARG A 137 14.70 14.97 -33.65
N THR A 138 14.78 15.74 -34.73
CA THR A 138 16.04 16.08 -35.40
C THR A 138 16.65 17.35 -34.81
N VAL A 139 17.88 17.28 -34.33
CA VAL A 139 18.67 18.41 -33.84
C VAL A 139 19.49 18.98 -34.99
N SER A 140 19.43 20.28 -35.25
CA SER A 140 20.28 20.86 -36.30
C SER A 140 21.77 20.77 -35.90
N LEU A 141 22.59 20.04 -36.66
CA LEU A 141 24.04 19.92 -36.47
C LEU A 141 24.79 20.59 -37.65
N PRO A 142 24.85 21.93 -37.72
CA PRO A 142 25.37 22.65 -38.89
C PRO A 142 26.85 22.38 -39.17
N PHE A 143 27.67 22.09 -38.15
CA PHE A 143 29.10 21.84 -38.32
C PHE A 143 29.36 20.40 -38.74
N SER A 144 28.58 19.43 -38.25
CA SER A 144 28.61 18.04 -38.72
C SER A 144 28.15 17.96 -40.18
N ALA A 145 27.09 18.69 -40.55
CA ALA A 145 26.60 18.78 -41.92
C ALA A 145 27.64 19.43 -42.85
N ALA A 146 28.33 20.49 -42.40
CA ALA A 146 29.43 21.10 -43.14
C ALA A 146 30.61 20.12 -43.33
N LEU A 147 30.96 19.34 -42.31
CA LEU A 147 32.01 18.32 -42.41
C LEU A 147 31.60 17.19 -43.36
N ALA A 148 30.37 16.69 -43.26
CA ALA A 148 29.81 15.67 -44.14
C ALA A 148 29.71 16.12 -45.60
N SER A 149 29.62 17.43 -45.87
CA SER A 149 29.68 17.96 -47.24
C SER A 149 31.09 17.90 -47.87
N ILE A 150 32.13 17.72 -47.04
CA ILE A 150 33.54 17.67 -47.45
C ILE A 150 34.09 16.23 -47.38
N SER A 151 33.59 15.40 -46.46
CA SER A 151 33.90 13.96 -46.39
C SER A 151 32.94 13.15 -47.27
N THR A 152 33.34 11.93 -47.65
CA THR A 152 32.44 10.96 -48.34
C THR A 152 31.58 10.17 -47.35
N ASP A 153 31.47 10.64 -46.12
CA ASP A 153 30.84 9.92 -45.02
C ASP A 153 29.42 10.44 -44.79
N THR A 154 28.52 9.57 -44.34
CA THR A 154 27.20 10.02 -43.89
C THR A 154 27.37 10.79 -42.58
N GLY A 155 26.67 11.92 -42.44
CA GLY A 155 26.75 12.76 -41.24
C GLY A 155 26.43 12.00 -39.94
N ILE A 156 26.65 12.65 -38.81
CA ILE A 156 26.29 12.12 -37.49
C ILE A 156 24.76 12.00 -37.40
N ASP A 157 24.27 10.93 -36.78
CA ASP A 157 22.85 10.78 -36.44
C ASP A 157 22.38 11.99 -35.62
N ASP A 158 21.46 12.75 -36.19
CA ASP A 158 20.96 13.99 -35.63
C ASP A 158 19.62 13.80 -34.90
N THR A 159 19.18 12.55 -34.74
CA THR A 159 17.91 12.21 -34.11
C THR A 159 18.08 11.94 -32.62
N VAL A 160 17.11 12.40 -31.83
CA VAL A 160 17.02 12.19 -30.38
C VAL A 160 15.61 11.76 -30.02
N ALA A 161 15.51 10.81 -29.10
CA ALA A 161 14.25 10.31 -28.56
C ALA A 161 14.45 9.95 -27.08
N ALA A 162 13.37 9.95 -26.31
CA ALA A 162 13.42 9.61 -24.90
C ALA A 162 12.16 8.85 -24.49
N SER A 163 12.32 7.94 -23.54
CA SER A 163 11.22 7.23 -22.90
C SER A 163 11.53 7.06 -21.42
N ALA A 164 10.49 7.06 -20.60
CA ALA A 164 10.59 6.78 -19.18
C ALA A 164 9.39 5.95 -18.73
N VAL A 165 9.60 5.05 -17.77
CA VAL A 165 8.54 4.25 -17.17
C VAL A 165 8.48 4.54 -15.69
N ALA A 166 7.28 4.88 -15.20
CA ALA A 166 7.04 5.13 -13.80
C ALA A 166 5.92 4.24 -13.24
N GLN A 167 5.95 4.04 -11.93
CA GLN A 167 5.02 3.22 -11.16
C GLN A 167 4.43 4.04 -10.00
N PHE A 168 3.17 3.75 -9.66
CA PHE A 168 2.53 4.17 -8.41
C PHE A 168 2.36 2.99 -7.46
N THR A 169 2.71 3.21 -6.19
CA THR A 169 2.54 2.24 -5.10
C THR A 169 2.16 2.92 -3.80
N LEU A 170 1.48 2.18 -2.92
CA LEU A 170 1.16 2.61 -1.56
C LEU A 170 2.13 1.98 -0.57
N GLU A 171 2.64 2.79 0.36
CA GLU A 171 3.42 2.31 1.50
C GLU A 171 2.72 2.70 2.80
N ALA A 172 2.64 1.78 3.75
CA ALA A 172 2.06 2.05 5.06
C ALA A 172 2.97 1.55 6.19
N CYS A 173 3.11 2.37 7.23
CA CYS A 173 3.85 2.02 8.44
C CYS A 173 2.85 1.70 9.57
N ASN A 174 3.26 0.91 10.57
CA ASN A 174 2.37 0.45 11.65
C ASN A 174 1.15 -0.34 11.14
N THR A 175 1.38 -1.29 10.23
CA THR A 175 0.34 -2.19 9.72
C THR A 175 0.58 -3.62 10.18
N ALA A 176 -0.48 -4.39 10.39
CA ALA A 176 -0.31 -5.82 10.62
C ALA A 176 0.29 -6.47 9.36
N PRO A 177 1.22 -7.43 9.48
CA PRO A 177 1.83 -8.10 8.33
C PRO A 177 0.88 -9.15 7.73
N VAL A 178 -0.30 -8.71 7.32
CA VAL A 178 -1.33 -9.48 6.62
C VAL A 178 -1.89 -8.65 5.46
N ALA A 179 -2.37 -9.33 4.43
CA ALA A 179 -3.11 -8.72 3.34
C ALA A 179 -4.39 -9.51 3.06
N MET A 180 -5.41 -8.87 2.47
CA MET A 180 -6.50 -9.61 1.82
C MET A 180 -6.31 -9.64 0.32
N CYS A 181 -6.66 -10.77 -0.26
CA CYS A 181 -7.01 -10.85 -1.66
C CYS A 181 -8.30 -10.10 -1.89
N LEU A 182 -8.23 -9.03 -2.68
CA LEU A 182 -9.42 -8.24 -2.99
C LEU A 182 -10.48 -9.13 -3.67
N PRO A 183 -11.75 -9.04 -3.28
CA PRO A 183 -12.84 -9.80 -3.90
C PRO A 183 -12.99 -9.45 -5.38
N GLU A 184 -12.84 -8.15 -5.68
CA GLU A 184 -12.89 -7.57 -7.01
C GLU A 184 -11.85 -6.45 -7.08
N LEU A 185 -11.35 -6.12 -8.27
CA LEU A 185 -10.27 -5.14 -8.43
C LEU A 185 -10.71 -3.68 -8.20
N ASP A 186 -12.00 -3.42 -8.34
CA ASP A 186 -12.69 -2.15 -8.10
C ASP A 186 -13.26 -2.04 -6.67
N PHE A 187 -13.03 -3.06 -5.83
CA PHE A 187 -13.41 -3.01 -4.42
C PHE A 187 -12.89 -1.72 -3.77
N SER A 188 -13.74 -1.01 -3.03
CA SER A 188 -13.38 0.19 -2.29
C SER A 188 -13.74 0.04 -0.83
N ALA A 189 -12.73 0.10 0.05
CA ALA A 189 -12.96 0.13 1.49
C ALA A 189 -13.77 1.38 1.90
N GLY A 190 -13.63 2.50 1.18
CA GLY A 190 -14.31 3.75 1.51
C GLY A 190 -15.83 3.70 1.36
N THR A 191 -16.34 2.92 0.40
CA THR A 191 -17.79 2.69 0.23
C THR A 191 -18.31 1.51 1.05
N SER A 192 -17.41 0.76 1.67
CA SER A 192 -17.72 -0.47 2.41
C SER A 192 -17.55 -0.32 3.93
N ILE A 193 -17.40 0.91 4.43
CA ILE A 193 -17.31 1.19 5.88
C ILE A 193 -18.59 0.71 6.57
N GLY A 194 -18.41 -0.07 7.65
CA GLY A 194 -19.49 -0.74 8.39
C GLY A 194 -19.90 -2.10 7.84
N ALA A 195 -19.47 -2.46 6.62
CA ALA A 195 -19.70 -3.80 6.08
C ALA A 195 -18.75 -4.82 6.73
N SER A 196 -19.29 -6.02 6.97
CA SER A 196 -18.49 -7.15 7.44
C SER A 196 -17.82 -7.89 6.28
N LEU A 197 -16.57 -8.26 6.47
CA LEU A 197 -15.80 -9.15 5.61
C LEU A 197 -15.70 -10.53 6.26
N SER A 198 -16.06 -11.56 5.51
CA SER A 198 -15.82 -12.96 5.86
C SER A 198 -14.58 -13.42 5.12
N LEU A 199 -13.43 -13.41 5.80
CA LEU A 199 -12.13 -13.75 5.22
C LEU A 199 -11.83 -15.22 5.47
N ASP A 200 -11.69 -16.00 4.41
CA ASP A 200 -11.20 -17.37 4.53
C ASP A 200 -9.67 -17.33 4.66
N VAL A 201 -9.07 -18.23 5.45
CA VAL A 201 -7.61 -18.34 5.47
C VAL A 201 -7.15 -19.23 4.33
N ALA A 202 -6.14 -18.79 3.60
CA ALA A 202 -5.60 -19.56 2.48
C ALA A 202 -5.12 -20.93 2.99
N ALA A 203 -5.83 -21.99 2.61
CA ALA A 203 -5.58 -23.35 3.09
C ALA A 203 -4.26 -23.95 2.56
N SER A 204 -3.63 -23.34 1.55
CA SER A 204 -2.28 -23.67 1.10
C SER A 204 -1.59 -22.48 0.42
N ALA A 205 -0.26 -22.45 0.50
CA ALA A 205 0.62 -21.42 -0.09
C ALA A 205 0.64 -21.37 -1.64
N THR A 206 -0.33 -21.96 -2.33
CA THR A 206 -0.24 -22.22 -3.77
C THR A 206 -1.36 -21.64 -4.63
N LEU A 207 -2.17 -20.71 -4.11
CA LEU A 207 -2.85 -19.60 -4.82
C LEU A 207 -4.07 -19.17 -3.98
N PRO A 208 -3.97 -18.07 -3.23
CA PRO A 208 -5.09 -17.57 -2.45
C PRO A 208 -6.21 -17.05 -3.36
N TYR A 209 -7.46 -17.26 -2.95
CA TYR A 209 -8.66 -16.87 -3.68
C TYR A 209 -9.11 -15.45 -3.28
N PRO A 210 -9.90 -14.76 -4.13
CA PRO A 210 -10.54 -13.51 -3.75
C PRO A 210 -11.33 -13.66 -2.44
N GLY A 211 -11.08 -12.79 -1.46
CA GLY A 211 -11.64 -12.91 -0.11
C GLY A 211 -10.75 -13.63 0.90
N ASP A 212 -9.62 -14.21 0.49
CA ASP A 212 -8.68 -14.82 1.44
C ASP A 212 -7.84 -13.78 2.18
N ILE A 213 -7.52 -14.05 3.45
CA ILE A 213 -6.45 -13.38 4.18
C ILE A 213 -5.14 -14.17 4.05
N VAL A 214 -4.04 -13.46 3.80
CA VAL A 214 -2.71 -14.05 3.63
C VAL A 214 -1.68 -13.40 4.55
N PRO A 215 -0.77 -14.19 5.16
CA PRO A 215 0.32 -13.65 5.95
C PRO A 215 1.43 -13.10 5.04
N LEU A 216 2.00 -11.97 5.45
CA LEU A 216 3.13 -11.35 4.78
C LEU A 216 4.42 -11.71 5.51
N SER A 217 5.46 -12.03 4.76
CA SER A 217 6.77 -12.26 5.33
C SER A 217 7.36 -10.93 5.80
N VAL A 218 7.89 -10.94 7.02
CA VAL A 218 8.70 -9.85 7.54
C VAL A 218 10.15 -10.27 7.39
N LEU A 219 10.77 -9.92 6.25
CA LEU A 219 12.18 -10.21 5.99
C LEU A 219 13.03 -9.68 7.14
N ASP A 220 13.92 -10.55 7.66
CA ASP A 220 14.71 -10.39 8.89
C ASP A 220 14.87 -8.92 9.28
N PRO A 221 14.20 -8.47 10.35
CA PRO A 221 14.35 -7.10 10.80
C PRO A 221 15.81 -6.93 11.19
N VAL A 222 16.54 -6.12 10.43
CA VAL A 222 17.76 -5.51 10.95
C VAL A 222 17.36 -4.88 12.28
N ASP A 223 18.08 -5.15 13.38
CA ASP A 223 17.77 -4.69 14.76
C ASP A 223 17.34 -3.21 14.85
N SER A 224 17.70 -2.39 13.86
CA SER A 224 17.30 -0.99 13.71
C SER A 224 15.84 -0.73 13.28
N LEU A 225 15.10 -1.70 12.75
CA LEU A 225 13.70 -1.55 12.30
C LEU A 225 12.66 -1.98 13.35
N LEU A 226 13.07 -2.73 14.38
CA LEU A 226 12.22 -3.11 15.52
C LEU A 226 12.29 -2.11 16.69
N GLN A 227 12.89 -0.92 16.47
CA GLN A 227 13.06 0.09 17.52
C GLN A 227 11.72 0.59 18.13
N GLY A 228 10.56 0.19 17.58
CA GLY A 228 9.22 0.44 18.13
C GLY A 228 8.56 -0.73 18.87
N THR A 229 9.04 -1.98 18.78
CA THR A 229 8.39 -3.13 19.42
C THR A 229 9.36 -3.93 20.29
N SER A 230 9.55 -3.47 21.53
CA SER A 230 10.25 -4.23 22.57
C SER A 230 9.58 -5.57 22.90
N ILE A 231 8.32 -5.76 22.49
CA ILE A 231 7.48 -6.91 22.83
C ILE A 231 7.90 -8.16 22.04
N CYS A 232 7.97 -8.09 20.70
CA CYS A 232 8.32 -9.25 19.87
C CYS A 232 9.84 -9.44 19.69
N ALA A 233 10.67 -8.68 20.42
CA ALA A 233 12.12 -8.72 20.29
C ALA A 233 12.70 -10.09 20.68
N GLY A 234 13.62 -10.61 19.87
CA GLY A 234 14.28 -11.90 20.11
C GLY A 234 13.49 -13.13 19.64
N LEU A 235 12.29 -12.95 19.09
CA LEU A 235 11.56 -13.99 18.37
C LEU A 235 12.08 -14.11 16.94
N LEU A 236 11.95 -15.30 16.34
CA LEU A 236 12.35 -15.59 14.96
C LEU A 236 11.31 -16.49 14.28
N GLY A 237 11.27 -16.47 12.94
CA GLY A 237 10.39 -17.31 12.14
C GLY A 237 8.91 -17.13 12.47
N ALA A 238 8.16 -18.23 12.52
CA ALA A 238 6.71 -18.22 12.75
C ALA A 238 6.31 -17.50 14.06
N ALA A 239 7.09 -17.63 15.12
CA ALA A 239 6.81 -16.97 16.39
C ALA A 239 6.94 -15.43 16.30
N LEU A 240 7.89 -14.93 15.49
CA LEU A 240 8.05 -13.49 15.26
C LEU A 240 6.87 -12.95 14.46
N GLU A 241 6.57 -13.56 13.33
CA GLU A 241 5.49 -13.09 12.45
C GLU A 241 4.12 -13.20 13.15
N ALA A 242 3.85 -14.29 13.87
CA ALA A 242 2.63 -14.42 14.67
C ALA A 242 2.55 -13.38 15.80
N CYS A 243 3.67 -13.06 16.46
CA CYS A 243 3.70 -11.99 17.46
C CYS A 243 3.40 -10.62 16.84
N LEU A 244 3.97 -10.32 15.66
CA LEU A 244 3.74 -9.05 14.96
C LEU A 244 2.28 -8.90 14.48
N ILE A 245 1.64 -10.00 14.07
CA ILE A 245 0.19 -10.00 13.78
C ILE A 245 -0.62 -9.79 15.07
N GLY A 246 -0.19 -10.37 16.19
CA GLY A 246 -0.90 -10.32 17.47
C GLY A 246 -0.81 -9.00 18.24
N VAL A 247 0.06 -8.06 17.85
CA VAL A 247 0.20 -6.71 18.47
C VAL A 247 -0.51 -5.64 17.64
N ASP A 248 -0.96 -4.53 18.25
CA ASP A 248 -1.84 -3.55 17.58
C ASP A 248 -1.16 -2.75 16.49
N ALA A 249 -0.07 -2.14 16.87
CA ALA A 249 0.81 -1.40 16.02
C ALA A 249 2.16 -2.05 16.25
N PRO A 250 2.46 -3.17 15.55
CA PRO A 250 3.85 -3.51 15.45
C PRO A 250 4.47 -2.26 14.82
N GLY A 251 5.36 -1.57 15.53
CA GLY A 251 6.13 -0.43 15.01
C GLY A 251 7.03 -0.91 13.89
N THR A 252 6.42 -1.37 12.80
CA THR A 252 7.04 -2.09 11.70
C THR A 252 7.74 -1.10 10.80
N ALA A 253 8.78 -1.63 10.14
CA ALA A 253 9.19 -1.14 8.85
C ALA A 253 7.95 -0.90 7.96
N CYS A 254 7.93 0.22 7.24
CA CYS A 254 6.87 0.52 6.30
C CYS A 254 6.79 -0.60 5.25
N THR A 255 5.59 -1.13 5.05
CA THR A 255 5.29 -2.21 4.08
C THR A 255 4.64 -1.59 2.85
N GLY A 256 4.70 -2.25 1.69
CA GLY A 256 3.98 -1.81 0.47
C GLY A 256 4.83 -1.37 -0.73
N GLY A 257 6.15 -1.23 -0.56
CA GLY A 257 7.06 -0.78 -1.63
C GLY A 257 7.13 -1.75 -2.82
N GLY A 258 7.14 -1.19 -4.04
CA GLY A 258 6.64 -1.79 -5.30
C GLY A 258 7.25 -3.05 -5.92
N SER A 259 7.79 -3.97 -5.12
CA SER A 259 8.10 -5.37 -5.49
C SER A 259 8.66 -6.17 -4.29
N GLY A 260 8.52 -5.68 -3.05
CA GLY A 260 9.21 -6.20 -1.87
C GLY A 260 8.35 -7.04 -0.92
N LEU A 261 7.05 -7.15 -1.17
CA LEU A 261 6.16 -7.99 -0.37
C LEU A 261 6.26 -9.45 -0.80
N GLN A 262 6.36 -10.34 0.17
CA GLN A 262 6.42 -11.78 -0.03
C GLN A 262 5.36 -12.42 0.86
N LEU A 263 4.75 -13.51 0.39
CA LEU A 263 3.98 -14.37 1.27
C LEU A 263 4.89 -14.93 2.35
N SER A 264 4.36 -15.05 3.58
CA SER A 264 5.07 -15.77 4.63
C SER A 264 5.30 -17.23 4.21
N ALA A 265 6.54 -17.68 4.38
CA ALA A 265 6.88 -19.10 4.33
C ALA A 265 6.80 -19.77 5.71
N ALA A 266 6.60 -18.98 6.78
CA ALA A 266 6.66 -19.42 8.16
C ALA A 266 5.28 -19.63 8.79
N LEU A 267 4.24 -18.95 8.30
CA LEU A 267 2.86 -19.07 8.76
C LEU A 267 1.99 -19.73 7.70
N ASP A 268 1.18 -20.70 8.10
CA ASP A 268 0.06 -21.19 7.32
C ASP A 268 -1.27 -20.50 7.71
N GLY A 269 -2.38 -20.91 7.10
CA GLY A 269 -3.69 -20.31 7.36
C GLY A 269 -4.18 -20.47 8.81
N ALA A 270 -3.86 -21.59 9.47
CA ALA A 270 -4.23 -21.79 10.87
C ALA A 270 -3.37 -20.92 11.79
N ASP A 271 -2.08 -20.80 11.48
CA ASP A 271 -1.16 -19.93 12.22
C ASP A 271 -1.60 -18.45 12.18
N VAL A 272 -2.18 -17.98 11.06
CA VAL A 272 -2.75 -16.63 10.95
C VAL A 272 -3.93 -16.45 11.90
N LEU A 273 -4.81 -17.44 12.00
CA LEU A 273 -5.95 -17.37 12.94
C LEU A 273 -5.45 -17.35 14.38
N ASP A 274 -4.52 -18.21 14.75
CA ASP A 274 -3.89 -18.22 16.08
C ASP A 274 -3.29 -16.84 16.42
N ALA A 275 -2.58 -16.24 15.46
CA ALA A 275 -1.96 -14.93 15.61
C ALA A 275 -2.96 -13.78 15.79
N VAL A 276 -4.06 -13.79 15.04
CA VAL A 276 -5.14 -12.81 15.22
C VAL A 276 -5.89 -13.06 16.52
N ASN A 277 -6.13 -14.32 16.89
CA ASN A 277 -6.80 -14.73 18.12
C ASN A 277 -6.01 -14.34 19.38
N ALA A 278 -4.68 -14.24 19.30
CA ALA A 278 -3.85 -13.69 20.38
C ALA A 278 -4.23 -12.24 20.75
N ARG A 279 -4.79 -11.45 19.83
CA ARG A 279 -5.34 -10.10 20.13
C ARG A 279 -6.53 -10.18 21.07
N LEU A 280 -7.28 -11.28 21.03
CA LEU A 280 -8.44 -11.56 21.88
C LEU A 280 -8.08 -12.31 23.17
N GLY A 281 -6.78 -12.55 23.40
CA GLY A 281 -6.29 -13.29 24.57
C GLY A 281 -6.37 -14.80 24.46
N ILE A 282 -6.58 -15.34 23.26
CA ILE A 282 -6.59 -16.78 22.99
C ILE A 282 -5.20 -17.16 22.48
N PHE A 283 -4.54 -18.10 23.15
CA PHE A 283 -3.16 -18.49 22.84
C PHE A 283 -3.07 -19.97 22.51
N ASP A 284 -3.29 -20.30 21.24
CA ASP A 284 -3.22 -21.64 20.69
C ASP A 284 -2.14 -21.75 19.61
N GLY A 285 -1.83 -23.00 19.22
CA GLY A 285 -0.89 -23.34 18.15
C GLY A 285 0.42 -22.53 18.19
N VAL A 286 0.69 -21.75 17.14
CA VAL A 286 1.93 -20.97 17.01
C VAL A 286 2.08 -19.89 18.11
N THR A 287 0.98 -19.45 18.72
CA THR A 287 0.97 -18.39 19.74
C THR A 287 0.96 -18.89 21.18
N SER A 288 0.92 -20.21 21.42
CA SER A 288 0.79 -20.75 22.79
C SER A 288 1.91 -20.27 23.74
N GLY A 289 3.13 -20.08 23.19
CA GLY A 289 4.29 -19.56 23.91
C GLY A 289 4.29 -18.04 24.13
N LEU A 290 3.36 -17.31 23.52
CA LEU A 290 3.26 -15.84 23.57
C LEU A 290 2.28 -15.34 24.65
N SER A 291 1.56 -16.24 25.34
CA SER A 291 0.59 -15.89 26.38
C SER A 291 1.18 -15.01 27.49
N GLY A 292 2.42 -15.30 27.94
CA GLY A 292 3.12 -14.49 28.94
C GLY A 292 3.55 -13.11 28.45
N LEU A 293 3.60 -12.90 27.13
CA LEU A 293 4.04 -11.66 26.50
C LEU A 293 2.85 -10.77 26.11
N LEU A 294 1.82 -11.37 25.51
CA LEU A 294 0.67 -10.66 24.92
C LEU A 294 -0.59 -10.75 25.77
N GLY A 295 -0.64 -11.65 26.77
CA GLY A 295 -1.88 -11.94 27.53
C GLY A 295 -2.40 -10.73 28.31
N SER A 296 -1.53 -9.95 28.95
CA SER A 296 -1.95 -8.72 29.64
C SER A 296 -2.32 -7.58 28.70
N LEU A 297 -2.13 -7.76 27.40
CA LEU A 297 -2.51 -6.82 26.37
C LEU A 297 -3.83 -7.23 25.71
N ALA A 298 -4.43 -8.39 26.02
CA ALA A 298 -5.63 -8.86 25.33
C ALA A 298 -6.75 -7.81 25.27
N ALA A 299 -7.49 -7.80 24.16
CA ALA A 299 -8.64 -6.93 24.00
C ALA A 299 -9.69 -7.20 25.09
N PRO A 300 -10.33 -6.16 25.64
CA PRO A 300 -11.46 -6.35 26.54
C PRO A 300 -12.55 -7.24 25.92
N ASN A 301 -13.27 -7.94 26.78
CA ASN A 301 -14.43 -8.72 26.36
C ASN A 301 -15.58 -8.43 27.33
N PRO A 302 -16.40 -7.39 27.04
CA PRO A 302 -17.36 -6.83 28.00
C PRO A 302 -18.46 -7.81 28.45
N LEU A 303 -18.61 -8.96 27.79
CA LEU A 303 -19.55 -10.04 28.16
C LEU A 303 -18.85 -11.40 28.23
N GLY A 304 -17.55 -11.37 28.48
CA GLY A 304 -16.64 -12.49 28.39
C GLY A 304 -16.55 -13.37 29.63
N GLY A 305 -17.38 -13.15 30.65
CA GLY A 305 -17.33 -13.93 31.88
C GLY A 305 -18.68 -14.52 32.28
N VAL A 306 -18.62 -15.56 33.09
CA VAL A 306 -19.79 -16.19 33.73
C VAL A 306 -19.63 -16.05 35.24
N LEU A 307 -20.71 -15.66 35.92
CA LEU A 307 -20.72 -15.63 37.37
C LEU A 307 -20.71 -17.06 37.92
N ALA A 308 -19.61 -17.39 38.59
CA ALA A 308 -19.48 -18.64 39.32
C ALA A 308 -20.38 -18.65 40.56
N ALA A 309 -20.62 -19.84 41.13
CA ALA A 309 -21.47 -20.05 42.31
C ALA A 309 -21.03 -19.26 43.57
N GLY A 310 -19.85 -18.63 43.56
CA GLY A 310 -19.33 -17.74 44.60
C GLY A 310 -19.46 -16.23 44.31
N GLY A 311 -20.11 -15.82 43.22
CA GLY A 311 -20.21 -14.42 42.80
C GLY A 311 -18.93 -13.86 42.15
N LEU A 312 -17.95 -14.74 41.86
CA LEU A 312 -16.76 -14.37 41.10
C LEU A 312 -17.07 -14.40 39.61
N CYS A 313 -16.61 -13.38 38.89
CA CYS A 313 -16.66 -13.39 37.44
C CYS A 313 -15.49 -14.21 36.89
N GLU A 314 -15.78 -15.39 36.36
CA GLU A 314 -14.78 -16.25 35.72
C GLU A 314 -14.81 -16.01 34.21
N ALA A 315 -13.65 -15.91 33.57
CA ALA A 315 -13.58 -15.78 32.12
C ALA A 315 -14.22 -17.00 31.44
N ALA A 316 -15.15 -16.73 30.51
CA ALA A 316 -15.71 -17.71 29.61
C ALA A 316 -14.60 -18.24 28.68
N PRO A 317 -14.67 -19.53 28.30
CA PRO A 317 -13.57 -20.20 27.59
C PRO A 317 -13.30 -19.64 26.19
N THR A 318 -14.24 -18.90 25.57
CA THR A 318 -14.06 -18.31 24.24
C THR A 318 -14.57 -16.86 24.20
N PRO A 319 -13.74 -15.90 23.74
CA PRO A 319 -14.18 -14.56 23.38
C PRO A 319 -15.36 -14.59 22.43
N GLN A 320 -16.28 -13.67 22.63
CA GLN A 320 -17.55 -13.71 21.91
C GLN A 320 -17.50 -12.85 20.66
N SER A 321 -18.12 -13.37 19.60
CA SER A 321 -18.23 -12.70 18.31
C SER A 321 -19.43 -11.77 18.28
N LEU A 322 -19.24 -10.57 17.72
CA LEU A 322 -20.34 -9.73 17.27
C LEU A 322 -20.95 -10.30 15.98
N PRO A 323 -22.27 -10.15 15.75
CA PRO A 323 -22.93 -10.70 14.57
C PRO A 323 -22.34 -10.14 13.28
N ARG A 324 -22.15 -10.95 12.24
CA ARG A 324 -21.83 -10.50 10.87
C ARG A 324 -23.02 -9.76 10.23
N ASP A 325 -22.87 -9.27 9.01
CA ASP A 325 -24.01 -8.72 8.27
C ASP A 325 -25.02 -9.83 8.01
N ASP A 326 -26.31 -9.47 8.05
CA ASP A 326 -27.42 -10.42 7.93
C ASP A 326 -27.35 -11.18 6.60
N CYS A 327 -26.83 -10.52 5.56
CA CYS A 327 -26.62 -11.12 4.24
C CYS A 327 -25.62 -12.30 4.25
N HIS A 328 -24.67 -12.33 5.18
CA HIS A 328 -23.75 -13.48 5.33
C HIS A 328 -24.46 -14.67 5.95
N VAL A 329 -25.39 -14.42 6.87
CA VAL A 329 -26.20 -15.45 7.52
C VAL A 329 -27.19 -16.07 6.53
N THR A 330 -27.81 -15.24 5.69
CA THR A 330 -28.74 -15.69 4.63
C THR A 330 -28.03 -16.24 3.39
N GLY A 331 -26.71 -16.04 3.27
CA GLY A 331 -25.91 -16.46 2.12
C GLY A 331 -26.21 -15.65 0.84
N THR A 332 -26.67 -14.41 0.98
CA THR A 332 -27.04 -13.53 -0.15
C THR A 332 -25.92 -12.58 -0.56
N CYS A 333 -24.84 -12.48 0.22
CA CYS A 333 -23.62 -11.75 -0.15
C CYS A 333 -22.41 -12.69 -0.21
N GLY A 334 -21.34 -12.24 -0.88
CA GLY A 334 -20.08 -12.97 -1.02
C GLY A 334 -19.19 -12.79 0.21
N SER A 335 -17.90 -12.53 0.01
CA SER A 335 -16.97 -12.23 1.11
C SER A 335 -17.20 -10.84 1.72
N VAL A 336 -17.82 -9.91 0.99
CA VAL A 336 -18.17 -8.56 1.47
C VAL A 336 -19.67 -8.48 1.76
N GLY A 337 -20.00 -7.97 2.94
CA GLY A 337 -21.38 -7.75 3.36
C GLY A 337 -21.94 -6.38 2.95
N THR A 338 -23.04 -6.00 3.56
CA THR A 338 -23.82 -4.79 3.22
C THR A 338 -23.81 -3.72 4.30
N GLY A 339 -23.27 -4.03 5.48
CA GLY A 339 -23.36 -3.22 6.70
C GLY A 339 -24.69 -3.32 7.43
N ASP A 340 -25.68 -4.04 6.91
CA ASP A 340 -26.91 -4.35 7.64
C ASP A 340 -26.72 -5.58 8.52
N TRP A 341 -26.98 -5.40 9.82
CA TRP A 341 -26.85 -6.41 10.87
C TRP A 341 -27.99 -6.30 11.88
N SER A 342 -29.12 -5.74 11.44
CA SER A 342 -30.25 -5.46 12.31
C SER A 342 -30.88 -6.72 12.89
N GLU A 343 -30.99 -7.81 12.12
CA GLU A 343 -31.50 -9.09 12.61
C GLU A 343 -30.48 -9.74 13.55
N GLY A 344 -29.20 -9.77 13.17
CA GLY A 344 -28.12 -10.27 14.01
C GLY A 344 -28.01 -9.51 15.34
N ARG A 345 -28.15 -8.18 15.30
CA ARG A 345 -28.16 -7.31 16.49
C ARG A 345 -29.34 -7.62 17.39
N ALA A 346 -30.55 -7.75 16.83
CA ALA A 346 -31.73 -8.09 17.61
C ALA A 346 -31.55 -9.44 18.31
N ALA A 347 -31.00 -10.44 17.62
CA ALA A 347 -30.69 -11.74 18.22
C ALA A 347 -29.61 -11.65 19.31
N TYR A 348 -28.58 -10.82 19.11
CA TYR A 348 -27.54 -10.57 20.10
C TYR A 348 -28.11 -9.89 21.36
N VAL A 349 -28.89 -8.83 21.18
CA VAL A 349 -29.56 -8.09 22.26
C VAL A 349 -30.55 -8.97 23.01
N GLU A 350 -31.34 -9.78 22.31
CA GLU A 350 -32.24 -10.77 22.92
C GLU A 350 -31.46 -11.74 23.82
N ALA A 351 -30.37 -12.29 23.31
CA ALA A 351 -29.60 -13.27 24.05
C ALA A 351 -28.92 -12.67 25.30
N ARG A 352 -28.49 -11.39 25.26
CA ARG A 352 -27.53 -10.83 26.23
C ARG A 352 -28.07 -9.71 27.10
N TYR A 353 -29.10 -9.03 26.62
CA TYR A 353 -29.72 -7.88 27.28
C TYR A 353 -31.24 -8.06 27.46
N ASP A 354 -31.74 -9.30 27.35
CA ASP A 354 -33.16 -9.65 27.56
C ASP A 354 -34.09 -8.83 26.63
N GLY A 355 -33.63 -8.60 25.40
CA GLY A 355 -34.39 -7.95 24.33
C GLY A 355 -34.39 -6.41 24.36
N SER A 356 -33.84 -5.78 25.40
CA SER A 356 -33.73 -4.32 25.47
C SER A 356 -32.37 -3.85 24.95
N ASP A 357 -32.33 -3.19 23.80
CA ASP A 357 -31.08 -2.66 23.22
C ASP A 357 -30.51 -1.52 24.08
N PRO A 358 -29.34 -1.71 24.72
CA PRO A 358 -28.76 -0.69 25.59
C PRO A 358 -28.07 0.44 24.81
N PHE A 359 -27.75 0.25 23.52
CA PHE A 359 -26.92 1.19 22.75
C PHE A 359 -27.53 1.55 21.38
N PRO A 360 -28.80 2.00 21.30
CA PRO A 360 -29.52 2.19 20.03
C PRO A 360 -28.87 3.18 19.06
N ASP A 361 -28.00 4.06 19.54
CA ASP A 361 -27.29 5.05 18.73
C ASP A 361 -26.03 4.50 18.04
N ALA A 362 -25.49 3.37 18.50
CA ALA A 362 -24.34 2.70 17.89
C ALA A 362 -24.70 2.23 16.47
N ARG A 363 -23.90 2.61 15.47
CA ARG A 363 -24.17 2.30 14.05
C ARG A 363 -23.33 1.14 13.56
N THR A 364 -22.04 1.14 13.89
CA THR A 364 -21.10 0.06 13.57
C THR A 364 -20.96 -0.91 14.74
N ARG A 365 -20.37 -2.08 14.49
CA ARG A 365 -20.05 -3.04 15.56
C ARG A 365 -18.92 -2.55 16.44
N LEU A 366 -17.96 -1.81 15.87
CA LEU A 366 -16.95 -1.10 16.64
C LEU A 366 -17.60 -0.11 17.64
N ASP A 367 -18.58 0.68 17.19
CA ASP A 367 -19.30 1.61 18.07
C ASP A 367 -20.03 0.87 19.19
N PHE A 368 -20.70 -0.23 18.84
CA PHE A 368 -21.43 -1.06 19.80
C PHE A 368 -20.49 -1.67 20.84
N TYR A 369 -19.38 -2.26 20.40
CA TYR A 369 -18.33 -2.81 21.26
C TYR A 369 -17.71 -1.76 22.19
N ARG A 370 -17.42 -0.55 21.69
CA ARG A 370 -16.90 0.54 22.51
C ARG A 370 -17.91 0.99 23.55
N ALA A 371 -19.20 1.05 23.20
CA ALA A 371 -20.27 1.36 24.15
C ALA A 371 -20.41 0.28 25.23
N GLU A 372 -20.29 -1.01 24.85
CA GLU A 372 -20.27 -2.12 25.79
C GLU A 372 -19.09 -2.04 26.77
N ILE A 373 -17.89 -1.72 26.28
CA ILE A 373 -16.70 -1.54 27.13
C ILE A 373 -16.89 -0.36 28.09
N ALA A 374 -17.38 0.78 27.60
CA ALA A 374 -17.61 1.95 28.43
C ALA A 374 -18.61 1.65 29.56
N ALA A 375 -19.72 0.98 29.23
CA ALA A 375 -20.70 0.56 30.23
C ALA A 375 -20.12 -0.45 31.24
N ALA A 376 -19.30 -1.39 30.79
CA ALA A 376 -18.64 -2.35 31.67
C ALA A 376 -17.64 -1.68 32.62
N ALA A 377 -16.91 -0.67 32.15
CA ALA A 377 -15.98 0.11 32.98
C ALA A 377 -16.72 0.88 34.08
N GLU A 378 -17.85 1.52 33.77
CA GLU A 378 -18.68 2.22 34.77
C GLU A 378 -19.22 1.28 35.86
N MET A 379 -19.56 0.04 35.52
CA MET A 379 -20.06 -0.96 36.47
C MET A 379 -18.96 -1.59 37.35
N SER A 380 -17.70 -1.51 36.95
CA SER A 380 -16.57 -2.05 37.73
C SER A 380 -16.16 -1.19 38.93
N ASP A 381 -16.61 0.07 39.00
CA ASP A 381 -16.20 1.06 40.01
C ASP A 381 -17.10 1.04 41.28
N ASP A 382 -18.34 0.53 41.20
CA ASP A 382 -19.34 0.72 42.28
C ASP A 382 -19.59 -0.52 43.17
N THR A 383 -19.20 -1.73 42.77
CA THR A 383 -19.21 -2.92 43.64
C THR A 383 -18.42 -4.05 42.99
N GLY A 384 -17.46 -4.65 43.70
CA GLY A 384 -16.63 -5.73 43.14
C GLY A 384 -17.46 -6.82 42.46
N GLY A 385 -17.31 -6.94 41.14
CA GLY A 385 -18.01 -7.90 40.27
C GLY A 385 -19.17 -7.28 39.50
N GLY A 386 -18.86 -6.56 38.42
CA GLY A 386 -19.83 -5.87 37.55
C GLY A 386 -20.79 -6.83 36.83
N LEU A 387 -22.09 -6.62 37.05
CA LEU A 387 -23.21 -7.27 36.35
C LEU A 387 -23.49 -6.52 35.05
N VAL A 388 -22.83 -6.88 33.96
CA VAL A 388 -23.17 -6.38 32.62
C VAL A 388 -24.09 -7.41 31.97
N GLY A 389 -25.39 -7.11 31.95
CA GLY A 389 -26.44 -8.01 31.45
C GLY A 389 -27.30 -8.57 32.58
N GLY A 390 -28.37 -7.83 32.93
CA GLY A 390 -29.39 -8.31 33.86
C GLY A 390 -29.85 -7.31 34.94
N LEU A 391 -30.10 -6.04 34.60
CA LEU A 391 -30.73 -5.09 35.54
C LEU A 391 -32.27 -5.22 35.57
N LEU A 392 -32.80 -6.45 35.63
CA LEU A 392 -34.17 -6.72 36.08
C LEU A 392 -34.31 -7.99 36.95
N GLY A 393 -33.21 -8.62 37.35
CA GLY A 393 -33.23 -9.69 38.36
C GLY A 393 -33.04 -9.10 39.75
N GLY A 394 -34.11 -8.53 40.32
CA GLY A 394 -34.09 -7.97 41.67
C GLY A 394 -33.45 -8.92 42.68
N ILE A 395 -32.68 -8.34 43.59
CA ILE A 395 -32.19 -8.95 44.84
C ILE A 395 -33.38 -9.62 45.56
N GLY A 396 -33.62 -10.90 45.29
CA GLY A 396 -34.65 -11.68 45.98
C GLY A 396 -35.50 -12.68 45.20
N ASP A 397 -35.24 -13.04 43.93
CA ASP A 397 -36.00 -14.12 43.28
C ASP A 397 -35.24 -15.45 43.15
N THR A 398 -35.48 -16.33 44.12
CA THR A 398 -35.13 -17.74 44.09
C THR A 398 -36.16 -18.54 43.31
N VAL A 399 -36.18 -18.48 41.97
CA VAL A 399 -36.92 -19.48 41.17
C VAL A 399 -36.24 -19.74 39.82
N GLY A 400 -35.43 -20.81 39.78
CA GLY A 400 -35.42 -21.79 38.69
C GLY A 400 -35.40 -21.31 37.24
N ASN A 401 -34.30 -20.70 36.81
CA ASN A 401 -33.63 -21.01 35.54
C ASN A 401 -32.27 -20.29 35.54
N VAL A 402 -31.21 -21.03 35.81
CA VAL A 402 -29.84 -20.53 35.76
C VAL A 402 -29.44 -20.42 34.28
N VAL A 403 -29.89 -19.35 33.63
CA VAL A 403 -29.14 -18.79 32.51
C VAL A 403 -27.97 -18.09 33.18
N GLY A 404 -26.74 -18.58 32.95
CA GLY A 404 -25.55 -18.07 33.64
C GLY A 404 -25.49 -16.55 33.54
N GLN A 405 -25.49 -15.87 34.69
CA GLN A 405 -25.38 -14.42 34.71
C GLN A 405 -24.02 -14.06 34.10
N VAL A 406 -24.05 -13.30 33.01
CA VAL A 406 -22.85 -12.85 32.29
C VAL A 406 -22.22 -11.71 33.08
N CYS A 407 -20.91 -11.61 33.05
CA CYS A 407 -20.15 -10.57 33.75
C CYS A 407 -18.90 -10.20 32.95
N THR A 408 -18.23 -9.11 33.36
CA THR A 408 -16.99 -8.65 32.72
C THR A 408 -15.78 -8.95 33.60
N PRO A 409 -14.91 -9.92 33.22
CA PRO A 409 -13.73 -10.25 34.02
C PRO A 409 -12.63 -9.19 33.90
N ASP A 410 -12.52 -8.53 32.75
CA ASP A 410 -11.54 -7.47 32.47
C ASP A 410 -12.19 -6.32 31.67
N ALA A 411 -12.64 -5.28 32.38
CA ALA A 411 -13.18 -4.06 31.76
C ALA A 411 -12.08 -3.04 31.40
N GLY A 412 -10.85 -3.24 31.89
CA GLY A 412 -9.71 -2.35 31.70
C GLY A 412 -8.74 -2.88 30.64
N GLY A 413 -8.88 -2.41 29.41
CA GLY A 413 -7.93 -2.66 28.33
C GLY A 413 -8.16 -1.69 27.18
N ALA A 414 -7.23 -1.64 26.23
CA ALA A 414 -7.37 -0.76 25.07
C ALA A 414 -8.41 -1.37 24.09
N PRO A 415 -9.56 -0.71 23.84
CA PRO A 415 -10.58 -1.22 22.92
C PRO A 415 -10.03 -1.41 21.50
N ASP A 416 -9.02 -0.64 21.14
CA ASP A 416 -8.38 -0.66 19.84
C ASP A 416 -7.54 -1.93 19.59
N ARG A 417 -7.42 -2.84 20.59
CA ARG A 417 -6.72 -4.13 20.44
C ARG A 417 -7.28 -5.04 19.33
N ARG A 418 -8.58 -4.90 19.05
CA ARG A 418 -9.27 -5.65 17.99
C ARG A 418 -9.15 -4.97 16.62
N LEU A 419 -8.57 -3.77 16.54
CA LEU A 419 -8.33 -3.08 15.29
C LEU A 419 -7.01 -3.54 14.68
N MET A 420 -6.99 -3.70 13.36
CA MET A 420 -5.76 -3.90 12.60
C MET A 420 -5.87 -3.22 11.25
N VAL A 421 -4.74 -2.77 10.72
CA VAL A 421 -4.65 -2.31 9.33
C VAL A 421 -4.08 -3.43 8.47
N MET A 422 -4.74 -3.66 7.33
CA MET A 422 -4.32 -4.64 6.33
C MET A 422 -4.31 -4.01 4.93
N GLY A 423 -3.46 -4.55 4.05
CA GLY A 423 -3.40 -4.17 2.65
C GLY A 423 -4.33 -5.02 1.79
N GLY A 424 -4.98 -4.41 0.80
CA GLY A 424 -5.71 -5.11 -0.26
C GLY A 424 -4.83 -5.34 -1.48
N ILE A 425 -4.69 -6.58 -1.96
CA ILE A 425 -3.84 -6.96 -3.10
C ILE A 425 -4.61 -7.72 -4.18
N ASP A 426 -4.10 -7.67 -5.41
CA ASP A 426 -4.58 -8.48 -6.54
C ASP A 426 -3.90 -9.85 -6.53
N CYS A 427 -4.53 -10.83 -5.88
CA CYS A 427 -3.94 -12.18 -5.78
C CYS A 427 -3.81 -12.92 -7.12
N GLY A 428 -4.41 -12.42 -8.21
CA GLY A 428 -4.20 -12.96 -9.55
C GLY A 428 -2.81 -12.65 -10.13
N ALA A 429 -2.06 -11.72 -9.54
CA ALA A 429 -0.74 -11.28 -10.02
C ALA A 429 0.43 -11.79 -9.15
N ILE A 430 0.18 -12.77 -8.27
CA ILE A 430 1.22 -13.37 -7.42
C ILE A 430 2.25 -14.11 -8.29
N GLY A 431 3.53 -13.88 -7.99
CA GLY A 431 4.65 -14.53 -8.66
C GLY A 431 4.84 -15.99 -8.24
N PRO A 432 5.51 -16.81 -9.05
CA PRO A 432 5.74 -18.23 -8.74
C PRO A 432 6.55 -18.46 -7.46
N ASP A 433 7.33 -17.45 -7.03
CA ASP A 433 8.17 -17.51 -5.84
C ASP A 433 7.46 -16.93 -4.58
N GLY A 434 6.15 -16.66 -4.65
CA GLY A 434 5.39 -16.03 -3.56
C GLY A 434 5.48 -14.49 -3.52
N ALA A 435 6.12 -13.89 -4.54
CA ALA A 435 6.22 -12.44 -4.68
C ALA A 435 4.84 -11.82 -4.90
N LEU A 436 4.49 -10.83 -4.09
CA LEU A 436 3.20 -10.18 -4.13
C LEU A 436 3.23 -8.91 -5.01
N PRO A 437 2.12 -8.57 -5.68
CA PRO A 437 1.98 -7.28 -6.33
C PRO A 437 1.91 -6.15 -5.29
N PRO A 438 2.09 -4.89 -5.71
CA PRO A 438 1.90 -3.74 -4.83
C PRO A 438 0.49 -3.68 -4.22
N VAL A 439 0.41 -3.14 -3.00
CA VAL A 439 -0.87 -2.92 -2.31
C VAL A 439 -1.71 -1.91 -3.10
N ARG A 440 -3.00 -2.23 -3.29
CA ARG A 440 -3.95 -1.36 -4.00
C ARG A 440 -4.64 -0.36 -3.08
N GLN A 441 -4.87 -0.73 -1.82
CA GLN A 441 -5.43 0.14 -0.79
C GLN A 441 -5.11 -0.41 0.60
N TYR A 442 -5.02 0.48 1.58
CA TYR A 442 -4.98 0.12 2.99
C TYR A 442 -6.30 0.49 3.66
N PHE A 443 -6.74 -0.34 4.59
CA PHE A 443 -7.95 -0.09 5.36
C PHE A 443 -7.84 -0.72 6.76
N GLU A 444 -8.51 -0.08 7.70
CA GLU A 444 -8.64 -0.54 9.08
C GLU A 444 -9.84 -1.47 9.18
N VAL A 445 -9.65 -2.56 9.91
CA VAL A 445 -10.71 -3.52 10.21
C VAL A 445 -10.79 -3.79 11.70
N PHE A 446 -12.00 -4.05 12.18
CA PHE A 446 -12.30 -4.48 13.53
C PHE A 446 -12.62 -5.98 13.55
N VAL A 447 -11.85 -6.76 14.31
CA VAL A 447 -12.07 -8.19 14.49
C VAL A 447 -13.33 -8.44 15.31
N LEU A 448 -14.33 -9.08 14.69
CA LEU A 448 -15.64 -9.28 15.30
C LEU A 448 -15.62 -10.28 16.44
N GLY A 449 -14.76 -11.28 16.35
CA GLY A 449 -14.58 -12.36 17.31
C GLY A 449 -13.45 -13.29 16.89
N PRO A 450 -13.27 -14.43 17.59
CA PRO A 450 -12.21 -15.37 17.25
C PRO A 450 -12.39 -15.92 15.83
N GLY A 451 -11.27 -16.03 15.12
CA GLY A 451 -11.19 -16.79 13.89
C GLY A 451 -11.27 -18.28 14.19
N GLU A 452 -12.20 -18.97 13.54
CA GLU A 452 -12.50 -20.37 13.77
C GLU A 452 -12.84 -21.05 12.44
N ASN A 453 -12.61 -22.37 12.35
CA ASN A 453 -12.97 -23.17 11.17
C ASN A 453 -12.39 -22.64 9.84
N GLY A 454 -11.20 -22.03 9.88
CA GLY A 454 -10.55 -21.48 8.70
C GLY A 454 -11.11 -20.13 8.23
N ARG A 455 -11.84 -19.42 9.10
CA ARG A 455 -12.47 -18.14 8.76
C ARG A 455 -12.24 -17.09 9.83
N LEU A 456 -12.01 -15.86 9.40
CA LEU A 456 -11.92 -14.67 10.23
C LEU A 456 -12.98 -13.66 9.78
N ASP A 457 -13.78 -13.18 10.73
CA ASP A 457 -14.78 -12.14 10.46
C ASP A 457 -14.33 -10.80 10.99
N VAL A 458 -14.36 -9.80 10.12
CA VAL A 458 -13.98 -8.43 10.46
C VAL A 458 -15.01 -7.44 9.94
N GLU A 459 -15.07 -6.24 10.51
CA GLU A 459 -15.83 -5.10 9.98
C GLU A 459 -14.85 -4.05 9.45
N ILE A 460 -15.11 -3.47 8.29
CA ILE A 460 -14.31 -2.37 7.77
C ILE A 460 -14.67 -1.10 8.53
N THR A 461 -13.70 -0.49 9.21
CA THR A 461 -13.93 0.69 10.05
C THR A 461 -13.47 1.98 9.39
N ALA A 462 -12.44 1.91 8.55
CA ALA A 462 -11.94 3.05 7.79
C ALA A 462 -11.16 2.62 6.55
N CYS A 463 -11.19 3.43 5.50
CA CYS A 463 -10.17 3.40 4.45
C CYS A 463 -9.01 4.35 4.78
N LEU A 464 -7.82 4.10 4.23
CA LEU A 464 -6.59 4.84 4.55
C LEU A 464 -5.85 5.27 3.27
N GLY A 465 -5.30 6.50 3.26
CA GLY A 465 -4.50 7.07 2.15
C GLY A 465 -5.32 7.71 1.01
N GLY A 466 -4.66 8.41 0.07
CA GLY A 466 -5.22 8.80 -1.24
C GLY A 466 -6.61 9.44 -1.28
N GLY A 467 -7.01 10.22 -0.27
CA GLY A 467 -8.34 10.85 -0.15
C GLY A 467 -9.29 10.21 0.87
N CYS A 468 -8.84 9.18 1.59
CA CYS A 468 -9.51 8.58 2.74
C CYS A 468 -9.07 9.21 4.09
N GLY A 469 -9.75 8.83 5.17
CA GLY A 469 -9.40 9.23 6.54
C GLY A 469 -8.16 8.52 7.10
N SER A 470 -7.85 8.75 8.37
CA SER A 470 -6.70 8.13 9.07
C SER A 470 -7.05 6.90 9.90
N GLY A 471 -8.33 6.50 9.97
CA GLY A 471 -8.78 5.45 10.88
C GLY A 471 -8.65 5.84 12.35
N THR A 472 -8.70 4.84 13.23
CA THR A 472 -8.44 4.99 14.67
C THR A 472 -6.96 4.79 14.99
N LEU A 473 -6.31 3.82 14.35
CA LEU A 473 -4.92 3.49 14.56
C LEU A 473 -3.98 4.56 13.97
N ASP A 474 -2.81 4.76 14.58
CA ASP A 474 -1.78 5.71 14.12
C ASP A 474 -0.98 5.14 12.93
N THR A 475 -1.69 4.79 11.87
CA THR A 475 -1.13 4.26 10.62
C THR A 475 -0.93 5.40 9.63
N GLU A 476 0.30 5.55 9.18
CA GLU A 476 0.65 6.51 8.12
C GLU A 476 0.73 5.79 6.78
N VAL A 477 -0.09 6.22 5.81
CA VAL A 477 -0.06 5.75 4.42
C VAL A 477 0.53 6.84 3.54
N ARG A 478 1.47 6.46 2.68
CA ARG A 478 2.13 7.34 1.72
C ARG A 478 1.99 6.83 0.31
N ASP A 479 1.68 7.76 -0.58
CA ASP A 479 1.71 7.54 -2.01
C ASP A 479 3.17 7.66 -2.48
N VAL A 480 3.66 6.64 -3.16
CA VAL A 480 5.04 6.58 -3.66
C VAL A 480 5.01 6.43 -5.16
N VAL A 481 5.66 7.37 -5.84
CA VAL A 481 5.83 7.35 -7.29
C VAL A 481 7.32 7.29 -7.59
N ARG A 482 7.71 6.37 -8.47
CA ARG A 482 9.12 6.14 -8.81
C ARG A 482 9.30 5.75 -10.27
N LEU A 483 10.45 6.10 -10.81
CA LEU A 483 10.92 5.59 -12.10
C LEU A 483 11.34 4.12 -11.96
N VAL A 484 11.07 3.33 -12.99
CA VAL A 484 11.39 1.91 -13.08
C VAL A 484 12.31 1.63 -14.28
N GLU A 485 12.22 2.44 -15.33
CA GLU A 485 13.11 2.44 -16.49
C GLU A 485 13.36 3.86 -16.99
#